data_AF-A0A0M7B6Z2-F1
#
_entry.id   AF-A0A0M7B6Z2-F1
#
_cell.length_a   1.000
_cell.length_b   1.000
_cell.length_c   1.000
_cell.angle_alpha   90.00
_cell.angle_beta   90.00
_cell.angle_gamma   90.00
#
_symmetry.space_group_name_H-M   'P 1'
#
loop_
_entity.id
_entity.type
_entity.pdbx_description
1 polymer ?
#
loop_
_entity_poly.entity_id
_entity_poly.type
_entity_poly.pdbx_seq_one_letter_code
_entity_poly.pdbx_strand_id
1 'polypeptide(L)'
;MRRVRLVILFAFVLGSGALSVRAFTPVVPTNLHVSGDGAAHLASAIFTRPASLPRAPRAEGAGMQVVALRRWQNLDGLSDLRALCGLACDGGAGVVSIAHISPRGLTRVVILDLSAFGGGAALDAGRPLDPDVADCVADVVQSEMPGPSRGVSRCDPPDIRRVWRPRLS
;
A
#
# COMPACT_ATOMS: atom_id res chain seq x y z
N MET A 1 24.14 -24.77 43.78
CA MET A 1 23.37 -23.50 43.66
C MET A 1 23.66 -22.68 42.40
N ARG A 2 24.85 -22.72 41.77
CA ARG A 2 25.18 -21.95 40.54
C ARG A 2 24.35 -22.29 39.30
N ARG A 3 23.95 -23.57 39.12
CA ARG A 3 23.21 -24.03 37.92
C ARG A 3 21.77 -23.52 37.84
N VAL A 4 21.10 -23.27 38.97
CA VAL A 4 19.70 -22.80 39.01
C VAL A 4 19.58 -21.34 38.56
N ARG A 5 20.55 -20.49 38.92
CA ARG A 5 20.58 -19.07 38.50
C ARG A 5 20.76 -18.89 36.99
N LEU A 6 21.51 -19.79 36.35
CA LEU A 6 21.80 -19.71 34.91
C LEU A 6 20.57 -20.07 34.06
N VAL A 7 19.77 -21.05 34.50
CA VAL A 7 18.53 -21.47 33.83
C VAL A 7 17.47 -20.36 33.87
N ILE A 8 17.35 -19.66 35.01
CA ILE A 8 16.39 -18.56 35.15
C ILE A 8 16.77 -17.38 34.25
N LEU A 9 18.05 -17.02 34.16
CA LEU A 9 18.52 -15.98 33.25
C LEU A 9 18.28 -16.34 31.78
N PHE A 10 18.54 -17.59 31.38
CA PHE A 10 18.29 -18.04 30.01
C PHE A 10 16.80 -18.04 29.66
N ALA A 11 15.94 -18.46 30.59
CA ALA A 11 14.48 -18.40 30.43
C ALA A 11 13.97 -16.95 30.34
N PHE A 12 14.57 -16.02 31.09
CA PHE A 12 14.20 -14.60 31.02
C PHE A 12 14.63 -13.96 29.70
N VAL A 13 15.82 -14.29 29.17
CA VAL A 13 16.31 -13.80 27.86
C VAL A 13 15.49 -14.39 26.71
N LEU A 14 15.11 -15.67 26.77
CA LEU A 14 14.23 -16.28 25.77
C LEU A 14 12.80 -15.74 25.85
N GLY A 15 12.26 -15.56 27.04
CA GLY A 15 10.91 -15.01 27.25
C GLY A 15 10.79 -13.55 26.83
N SER A 16 11.80 -12.73 27.15
CA SER A 16 11.87 -11.33 26.68
C SER A 16 12.09 -11.25 25.18
N GLY A 17 12.99 -12.07 24.61
CA GLY A 17 13.19 -12.15 23.16
C GLY A 17 11.92 -12.50 22.39
N ALA A 18 11.13 -13.49 22.84
CA ALA A 18 9.87 -13.86 22.21
C ALA A 18 8.79 -12.77 22.30
N LEU A 19 8.73 -12.02 23.41
CA LEU A 19 7.83 -10.88 23.57
C LEU A 19 8.24 -9.69 22.68
N SER A 20 9.55 -9.42 22.57
CA SER A 20 10.07 -8.38 21.69
C SER A 20 9.78 -8.68 20.22
N VAL A 21 9.97 -9.93 19.77
CA VAL A 21 9.70 -10.32 18.37
C VAL A 21 8.22 -10.10 18.01
N ARG A 22 7.28 -10.39 18.92
CA ARG A 22 5.85 -10.09 18.70
C ARG A 22 5.51 -8.60 18.76
N ALA A 23 6.23 -7.80 19.55
CA ALA A 23 6.05 -6.36 19.60
C ALA A 23 6.51 -5.65 18.31
N PHE A 24 7.42 -6.26 17.55
CA PHE A 24 7.96 -5.72 16.30
C PHE A 24 7.44 -6.37 15.03
N THR A 25 6.63 -7.44 15.09
CA THR A 25 5.94 -7.95 13.90
C THR A 25 4.88 -6.95 13.46
N PRO A 26 5.06 -6.24 12.32
CA PRO A 26 4.10 -5.23 11.89
C PRO A 26 2.76 -5.89 11.63
N VAL A 27 1.68 -5.34 12.20
CA VAL A 27 0.33 -5.77 11.87
C VAL A 27 0.12 -5.51 10.38
N VAL A 28 -0.19 -6.59 9.67
CA VAL A 28 -0.45 -6.65 8.25
C VAL A 28 -1.71 -5.82 7.91
N PRO A 29 -1.75 -5.05 6.80
CA PRO A 29 -2.96 -4.34 6.38
C PRO A 29 -4.18 -5.26 6.32
N THR A 30 -5.25 -4.90 7.02
CA THR A 30 -6.47 -5.73 7.15
C THR A 30 -7.66 -5.23 6.35
N ASN A 31 -7.60 -3.99 5.85
CA ASN A 31 -8.65 -3.34 5.08
C ASN A 31 -8.03 -2.35 4.09
N LEU A 32 -8.80 -1.97 3.06
CA LEU A 32 -8.35 -1.13 1.96
C LEU A 32 -9.30 0.04 1.72
N HIS A 33 -8.77 1.24 1.54
CA HIS A 33 -9.48 2.39 1.00
C HIS A 33 -8.95 2.76 -0.39
N VAL A 34 -9.83 3.15 -1.31
CA VAL A 34 -9.47 3.60 -2.67
C VAL A 34 -10.02 5.01 -2.86
N SER A 35 -9.16 5.95 -3.26
CA SER A 35 -9.49 7.36 -3.46
C SER A 35 -8.78 7.94 -4.68
N GLY A 36 -9.17 9.17 -5.05
CA GLY A 36 -8.58 9.92 -6.16
C GLY A 36 -9.32 9.75 -7.49
N ASP A 37 -8.60 9.97 -8.58
CA ASP A 37 -9.13 9.97 -9.94
C ASP A 37 -9.52 8.54 -10.36
N GLY A 38 -10.72 8.37 -10.93
CA GLY A 38 -11.18 7.06 -11.38
C GLY A 38 -11.43 6.04 -10.25
N ALA A 39 -11.40 6.47 -8.98
CA ALA A 39 -11.48 5.60 -7.80
C ALA A 39 -12.73 4.70 -7.79
N ALA A 40 -13.87 5.16 -8.32
CA ALA A 40 -15.06 4.33 -8.42
C ALA A 40 -14.85 3.07 -9.29
N HIS A 41 -14.21 3.24 -10.45
CA HIS A 41 -13.92 2.14 -11.39
C HIS A 41 -12.87 1.20 -10.80
N LEU A 42 -11.81 1.75 -10.19
CA LEU A 42 -10.79 0.95 -9.51
C LEU A 42 -11.36 0.17 -8.33
N ALA A 43 -12.23 0.81 -7.52
CA ALA A 43 -12.90 0.13 -6.42
C ALA A 43 -13.75 -1.04 -6.93
N SER A 44 -14.49 -0.88 -8.04
CA SER A 44 -15.22 -2.00 -8.63
C SER A 44 -14.30 -3.13 -9.10
N ALA A 45 -13.18 -2.82 -9.74
CA ALA A 45 -12.23 -3.83 -10.20
C ALA A 45 -11.53 -4.55 -9.03
N ILE A 46 -11.17 -3.83 -7.97
CA ILE A 46 -10.46 -4.39 -6.82
C ILE A 46 -11.40 -5.24 -5.95
N PHE A 47 -12.55 -4.70 -5.53
CA PHE A 47 -13.39 -5.34 -4.51
C PHE A 47 -14.29 -6.47 -5.04
N THR A 48 -14.36 -6.65 -6.36
CA THR A 48 -15.02 -7.82 -6.97
C THR A 48 -14.10 -9.05 -6.98
N ARG A 49 -12.81 -8.90 -6.65
CA ARG A 49 -11.84 -9.98 -6.71
C ARG A 49 -11.89 -10.84 -5.42
N PRO A 50 -11.76 -12.18 -5.53
CA PRO A 50 -11.87 -13.11 -4.39
C PRO A 50 -10.82 -12.92 -3.27
N ALA A 51 -9.71 -12.27 -3.57
CA ALA A 51 -8.58 -12.06 -2.64
C ALA A 51 -8.45 -10.61 -2.16
N SER A 52 -9.48 -9.78 -2.36
CA SER A 52 -9.44 -8.38 -1.96
C SER A 52 -9.59 -8.20 -0.45
N LEU A 53 -8.90 -7.21 0.11
CA LEU A 53 -9.12 -6.77 1.49
C LEU A 53 -10.53 -6.16 1.63
N PRO A 54 -11.17 -6.30 2.82
CA PRO A 54 -12.40 -5.58 3.13
C PRO A 54 -12.29 -4.08 2.86
N ARG A 55 -13.36 -3.49 2.30
CA ARG A 55 -13.41 -2.05 2.02
C ARG A 55 -13.50 -1.24 3.31
N ALA A 56 -12.57 -0.30 3.50
CA ALA A 56 -12.62 0.71 4.53
C ALA A 56 -13.42 1.93 4.04
N PRO A 57 -14.37 2.45 4.85
CA PRO A 57 -15.23 3.57 4.44
C PRO A 57 -14.48 4.90 4.37
N ARG A 58 -13.39 5.06 5.13
CA ARG A 58 -12.55 6.27 5.16
C ARG A 58 -11.07 5.92 5.17
N ALA A 59 -10.24 6.84 4.67
CA ALA A 59 -8.80 6.66 4.53
C ALA A 59 -8.08 6.53 5.88
N GLU A 60 -8.50 7.28 6.90
CA GLU A 60 -7.82 7.36 8.20
C GLU A 60 -7.85 6.04 8.98
N GLY A 61 -8.86 5.20 8.71
CA GLY A 61 -9.04 3.89 9.31
C GLY A 61 -8.54 2.72 8.46
N ALA A 62 -7.91 3.00 7.31
CA ALA A 62 -7.46 1.96 6.38
C ALA A 62 -6.00 1.56 6.64
N GLY A 63 -5.74 0.27 6.76
CA GLY A 63 -4.41 -0.33 6.81
C GLY A 63 -3.70 -0.27 5.46
N MET A 64 -4.46 -0.23 4.37
CA MET A 64 -3.97 0.09 3.04
C MET A 64 -4.79 1.22 2.42
N GLN A 65 -4.13 2.22 1.85
CA GLN A 65 -4.75 3.31 1.10
C GLN A 65 -4.22 3.27 -0.33
N VAL A 66 -5.12 3.25 -1.31
CA VAL A 66 -4.79 3.35 -2.72
C VAL A 66 -5.25 4.73 -3.20
N VAL A 67 -4.29 5.55 -3.62
CA VAL A 67 -4.53 6.90 -4.13
C VAL A 67 -4.25 6.88 -5.62
N ALA A 68 -5.30 6.90 -6.42
CA ALA A 68 -5.18 6.95 -7.86
C ALA A 68 -5.14 8.39 -8.34
N LEU A 69 -4.13 8.71 -9.15
CA LEU A 69 -3.95 10.02 -9.75
C LEU A 69 -4.11 9.88 -11.24
N ARG A 70 -4.78 10.84 -11.87
CA ARG A 70 -4.86 10.92 -13.32
C ARG A 70 -3.47 11.10 -13.93
N ARG A 71 -2.63 11.94 -13.30
CA ARG A 71 -1.22 12.21 -13.63
C ARG A 71 -0.48 12.65 -12.38
N TRP A 72 0.84 12.51 -12.33
CA TRP A 72 1.64 13.01 -11.19
C TRP A 72 1.50 14.51 -10.93
N GLN A 73 1.22 15.34 -11.96
CA GLN A 73 0.99 16.78 -11.78
C GLN A 73 -0.24 17.07 -10.89
N ASN A 74 -1.17 16.12 -10.75
CA ASN A 74 -2.31 16.27 -9.83
C ASN A 74 -1.86 16.33 -8.35
N LEU A 75 -0.63 15.90 -8.02
CA LEU A 75 -0.07 16.05 -6.68
C LEU A 75 0.22 17.49 -6.28
N ASP A 76 0.27 18.44 -7.22
CA ASP A 76 0.52 19.84 -6.91
C ASP A 76 -0.60 20.42 -6.02
N GLY A 77 -1.82 19.88 -6.13
CA GLY A 77 -2.95 20.19 -5.25
C GLY A 77 -3.01 19.36 -3.96
N LEU A 78 -2.10 18.40 -3.77
CA LEU A 78 -2.11 17.43 -2.67
C LEU A 78 -0.76 17.46 -1.93
N SER A 79 -0.48 18.60 -1.30
CA SER A 79 0.80 18.89 -0.65
C SER A 79 1.22 17.85 0.41
N ASP A 80 0.27 17.31 1.18
CA ASP A 80 0.55 16.26 2.16
C ASP A 80 1.02 14.95 1.52
N LEU A 81 0.38 14.54 0.41
CA LEU A 81 0.77 13.34 -0.35
C LEU A 81 2.13 13.54 -1.02
N ARG A 82 2.38 14.74 -1.57
CA ARG A 82 3.68 15.08 -2.15
C ARG A 82 4.79 15.08 -1.09
N ALA A 83 4.53 15.61 0.10
CA ALA A 83 5.46 15.56 1.22
C ALA A 83 5.74 14.11 1.68
N LEU A 84 4.73 13.24 1.63
CA LEU A 84 4.83 11.84 2.01
C LEU A 84 5.81 11.05 1.12
N CYS A 85 5.65 11.14 -0.20
CA CYS A 85 6.48 10.38 -1.13
C CYS A 85 7.80 11.09 -1.49
N GLY A 86 7.85 12.43 -1.47
CA GLY A 86 9.03 13.19 -1.85
C GLY A 86 9.50 12.89 -3.28
N LEU A 87 10.80 12.64 -3.45
CA LEU A 87 11.42 12.34 -4.76
C LEU A 87 10.88 11.06 -5.42
N ALA A 88 10.16 10.19 -4.70
CA ALA A 88 9.57 9.01 -5.32
C ALA A 88 8.42 9.36 -6.28
N CYS A 89 7.77 10.51 -6.10
CA CYS A 89 6.71 11.03 -6.98
C CYS A 89 7.26 12.05 -8.00
N ASP A 90 8.46 11.84 -8.52
CA ASP A 90 9.13 12.72 -9.49
C ASP A 90 8.56 12.63 -10.92
N GLY A 91 7.61 11.73 -11.16
CA GLY A 91 7.09 11.45 -12.50
C GLY A 91 7.71 10.21 -13.17
N GLY A 92 8.77 9.63 -12.60
CA GLY A 92 9.51 8.54 -13.23
C GLY A 92 8.91 7.15 -13.00
N ALA A 93 8.12 6.97 -11.94
CA ALA A 93 7.49 5.70 -11.59
C ALA A 93 5.98 5.73 -11.87
N GLY A 94 5.41 4.63 -12.37
CA GLY A 94 3.95 4.53 -12.51
C GLY A 94 3.26 4.22 -11.17
N VAL A 95 4.00 3.64 -10.22
CA VAL A 95 3.50 3.29 -8.89
C VAL A 95 4.50 3.65 -7.81
N VAL A 96 4.02 4.24 -6.72
CA VAL A 96 4.79 4.50 -5.51
C VAL A 96 4.09 3.85 -4.32
N SER A 97 4.71 2.82 -3.74
CA SER A 97 4.21 2.13 -2.55
C SER A 97 5.00 2.57 -1.32
N ILE A 98 4.32 3.17 -0.35
CA ILE A 98 4.89 3.73 0.86
C ILE A 98 4.46 2.90 2.05
N ALA A 99 5.41 2.31 2.76
CA ALA A 99 5.18 1.52 3.95
C ALA A 99 5.49 2.35 5.20
N HIS A 100 4.48 2.55 6.05
CA HIS A 100 4.53 3.29 7.30
C HIS A 100 4.47 2.33 8.48
N ILE A 101 5.58 2.19 9.20
CA ILE A 101 5.61 1.40 10.44
C ILE A 101 5.17 2.29 11.60
N SER A 102 4.25 1.80 12.42
CA SER A 102 3.87 2.42 13.69
C SER A 102 3.71 1.38 14.79
N PRO A 103 3.74 1.77 16.08
CA PRO A 103 3.43 0.86 17.19
C PRO A 103 2.03 0.23 17.10
N ARG A 104 1.13 0.83 16.32
CA ARG A 104 -0.25 0.34 16.10
C ARG A 104 -0.40 -0.52 14.83
N GLY A 105 0.69 -0.80 14.11
CA GLY A 105 0.67 -1.60 12.89
C GLY A 105 1.31 -0.92 11.68
N LEU A 106 1.25 -1.61 10.54
CA LEU A 106 1.71 -1.12 9.25
C LEU A 106 0.54 -0.44 8.51
N THR A 107 0.74 0.82 8.10
CA THR A 107 -0.12 1.46 7.09
C THR A 107 0.63 1.46 5.77
N ARG A 108 0.00 0.99 4.70
CA ARG A 108 0.57 1.04 3.33
C ARG A 108 -0.19 2.05 2.49
N VAL A 109 0.50 2.97 1.86
CA VAL A 109 -0.09 3.94 0.93
C VAL A 109 0.45 3.65 -0.46
N VAL A 110 -0.40 3.23 -1.39
CA VAL A 110 -0.04 2.98 -2.79
C VAL A 110 -0.57 4.13 -3.63
N ILE A 111 0.32 4.93 -4.18
CA ILE A 111 0.00 6.03 -5.07
C ILE A 111 0.23 5.56 -6.51
N LEU A 112 -0.76 5.77 -7.37
CA LEU A 112 -0.77 5.28 -8.75
C LEU A 112 -0.88 6.46 -9.71
N ASP A 113 -0.03 6.50 -10.73
CA ASP A 113 -0.22 7.38 -11.89
C ASP A 113 -0.94 6.61 -13.00
N LEU A 114 -2.23 6.86 -13.17
CA LEU A 114 -3.06 6.21 -14.18
C LEU A 114 -2.66 6.57 -15.62
N SER A 115 -1.92 7.65 -15.84
CA SER A 115 -1.38 7.96 -17.17
C SER A 115 -0.31 6.96 -17.59
N ALA A 116 0.48 6.43 -16.65
CA ALA A 116 1.47 5.37 -16.91
C ALA A 116 0.82 4.04 -17.34
N PHE A 117 -0.46 3.84 -17.03
CA PHE A 117 -1.26 2.70 -17.45
C PHE A 117 -2.13 2.97 -18.69
N GLY A 118 -2.02 4.16 -19.31
CA GLY A 118 -2.86 4.57 -20.44
C GLY A 118 -4.25 5.10 -20.07
N GLY A 119 -4.60 5.18 -18.79
CA GLY A 119 -5.89 5.69 -18.31
C GLY A 119 -6.02 7.22 -18.28
N GLY A 120 -4.89 7.94 -18.31
CA GLY A 120 -4.85 9.40 -18.17
C GLY A 120 -5.69 10.14 -19.23
N ALA A 121 -5.57 9.75 -20.51
CA ALA A 121 -6.30 10.40 -21.61
C ALA A 121 -7.82 10.18 -21.54
N ALA A 122 -8.28 9.02 -21.07
CA ALA A 122 -9.70 8.76 -20.86
C ALA A 122 -10.26 9.69 -19.77
N LEU A 123 -9.56 9.79 -18.65
CA LEU A 123 -9.93 10.64 -17.53
C LEU A 123 -9.86 12.14 -17.86
N ASP A 124 -8.88 12.57 -18.67
CA ASP A 124 -8.82 13.96 -19.17
C ASP A 124 -10.04 14.33 -20.01
N ALA A 125 -10.58 13.37 -20.76
CA ALA A 125 -11.80 13.53 -21.55
C ALA A 125 -13.10 13.32 -20.72
N GLY A 126 -13.00 13.13 -19.39
CA GLY A 126 -14.16 12.83 -18.54
C GLY A 126 -14.80 11.47 -18.82
N ARG A 127 -14.09 10.56 -19.48
CA ARG A 127 -14.55 9.20 -19.80
C ARG A 127 -14.17 8.23 -18.67
N PRO A 128 -14.92 7.11 -18.52
CA PRO A 128 -14.55 6.06 -17.57
C PRO A 128 -13.17 5.45 -17.91
N LEU A 129 -12.54 4.85 -16.91
CA LEU A 129 -11.36 4.02 -17.12
C LEU A 129 -11.71 2.81 -17.99
N ASP A 130 -10.82 2.49 -18.91
CA ASP A 130 -10.90 1.24 -19.67
C ASP A 130 -10.88 0.05 -18.68
N PRO A 131 -11.79 -0.94 -18.81
CA PRO A 131 -11.81 -2.12 -17.95
C PRO A 131 -10.45 -2.84 -17.88
N ASP A 132 -9.72 -2.94 -19.00
CA ASP A 132 -8.42 -3.62 -19.03
C ASP A 132 -7.37 -2.84 -18.21
N VAL A 133 -7.45 -1.50 -18.24
CA VAL A 133 -6.61 -0.63 -17.40
C VAL A 133 -7.00 -0.78 -15.93
N ALA A 134 -8.29 -0.79 -15.61
CA ALA A 134 -8.77 -0.94 -14.24
C ALA A 134 -8.37 -2.30 -13.66
N ASP A 135 -8.44 -3.37 -14.46
CA ASP A 135 -8.01 -4.70 -14.07
C ASP A 135 -6.49 -4.81 -13.91
N CYS A 136 -5.72 -4.21 -14.82
CA CYS A 136 -4.27 -4.10 -14.72
C CYS A 136 -3.87 -3.41 -13.40
N VAL A 137 -4.46 -2.26 -13.11
CA VAL A 137 -4.18 -1.52 -11.86
C VAL A 137 -4.61 -2.33 -10.63
N ALA A 138 -5.72 -3.06 -10.70
CA ALA A 138 -6.16 -3.93 -9.60
C ALA A 138 -5.20 -5.12 -9.37
N ASP A 139 -4.59 -5.69 -10.42
CA ASP A 139 -3.51 -6.70 -10.28
C ASP A 139 -2.31 -6.11 -9.54
N VAL A 140 -1.89 -4.90 -9.91
CA VAL A 140 -0.79 -4.20 -9.24
C VAL A 140 -1.11 -3.93 -7.76
N VAL A 141 -2.31 -3.45 -7.46
CA VAL A 141 -2.74 -3.23 -6.07
C VAL A 141 -2.74 -4.54 -5.28
N GLN A 142 -3.18 -5.66 -5.88
CA GLN A 142 -3.14 -6.98 -5.23
C GLN A 142 -1.72 -7.48 -4.99
N SER A 143 -0.77 -7.19 -5.89
CA SER A 143 0.64 -7.52 -5.67
C SER A 143 1.24 -6.77 -4.48
N GLU A 144 0.68 -5.60 -4.16
CA GLU A 144 1.03 -4.80 -3.00
C GLU A 144 0.19 -5.16 -1.75
N MET A 145 -0.78 -6.06 -1.86
CA MET A 145 -1.47 -6.61 -0.70
C MET A 145 -0.59 -7.65 0.00
N PRO A 146 -0.71 -7.78 1.32
CA PRO A 146 0.01 -8.80 2.07
C PRO A 146 -0.55 -10.21 1.81
N GLY A 147 0.34 -11.16 1.52
CA GLY A 147 0.00 -12.57 1.32
C GLY A 147 1.04 -13.26 0.43
N PRO A 148 0.93 -14.60 0.23
CA PRO A 148 1.73 -15.24 -0.81
C PRO A 148 1.36 -14.60 -2.14
N SER A 149 2.35 -14.00 -2.80
CA SER A 149 2.24 -13.44 -4.15
C SER A 149 1.74 -14.55 -5.07
N ARG A 150 0.42 -14.67 -5.22
CA ARG A 150 -0.13 -15.49 -6.28
C ARG A 150 0.24 -14.73 -7.54
N GLY A 151 1.07 -15.34 -8.38
CA GLY A 151 1.60 -14.77 -9.63
C GLY A 151 0.51 -14.49 -10.67
N VAL A 152 -0.46 -13.66 -10.28
CA VAL A 152 -1.56 -13.18 -11.09
C VAL A 152 -1.14 -11.80 -11.55
N SER A 153 -0.29 -11.75 -12.56
CA SER A 153 -0.04 -10.51 -13.27
C SER A 153 -0.01 -10.85 -14.74
N ARG A 154 -1.12 -10.58 -15.44
CA ARG A 154 -1.12 -10.51 -16.91
C ARG A 154 -0.63 -9.14 -17.40
N CYS A 155 -0.58 -8.15 -16.52
CA CYS A 155 -0.05 -6.84 -16.81
C CYS A 155 1.47 -6.80 -16.72
N ASP A 156 2.08 -5.97 -17.57
CA ASP A 156 3.45 -5.50 -17.38
C ASP A 156 3.37 -4.20 -16.57
N PRO A 157 3.60 -4.25 -15.24
CA PRO A 157 3.43 -3.07 -14.41
C PRO A 157 4.48 -2.02 -14.78
N PRO A 158 4.11 -0.73 -14.83
CA PRO A 158 5.10 0.34 -14.96
C PRO A 158 6.02 0.34 -13.72
N ASP A 159 7.15 1.06 -13.81
CA ASP A 159 8.14 1.11 -12.73
C ASP A 159 7.49 1.35 -11.35
N ILE A 160 7.81 0.49 -10.39
CA ILE A 160 7.25 0.49 -9.03
C ILE A 160 8.36 0.90 -8.06
N ARG A 161 8.21 2.08 -7.47
CA ARG A 161 9.09 2.55 -6.39
C ARG A 161 8.50 2.21 -5.03
N ARG A 162 9.27 1.49 -4.20
CA ARG A 162 8.88 1.19 -2.81
C ARG A 162 9.68 2.04 -1.84
N VAL A 163 8.97 2.72 -0.94
CA VAL A 163 9.54 3.67 0.02
C VAL A 163 9.15 3.26 1.44
N TRP A 164 10.08 3.33 2.37
CA TRP A 164 9.82 3.15 3.80
C TRP A 164 9.91 4.50 4.51
N ARG A 165 8.90 4.85 5.30
CA ARG A 165 8.84 6.09 6.05
C ARG A 165 8.37 5.84 7.49
N PRO A 166 8.95 6.52 8.50
CA PRO A 166 8.34 6.59 9.82
C PRO A 166 7.05 7.43 9.76
N ARG A 167 6.08 7.13 10.63
CA ARG A 167 4.91 8.01 10.79
C ARG A 167 5.38 9.33 11.42
N LEU A 168 5.22 10.43 10.71
CA LEU A 168 5.35 11.76 11.32
C LEU A 168 4.22 11.89 12.34
N SER A 169 4.59 11.99 13.62
CA SER A 169 3.71 12.17 14.78
C SER A 169 3.31 13.63 14.93
#